data_AF-A0A2C9K2J9-F1
#
_entry.id   AF-A0A2C9K2J9-F1
#
_cell.length_a   1.000
_cell.length_b   1.000
_cell.length_c   1.000
_cell.angle_alpha   90.00
_cell.angle_beta   90.00
_cell.angle_gamma   90.00
#
_symmetry.space_group_name_H-M   'P 1'
#
loop_
_entity.id
_entity.type
_entity.pdbx_description
1 polymer ?
#
loop_
_entity_poly.entity_id
_entity_poly.type
_entity_poly.pdbx_seq_one_letter_code
_entity_poly.pdbx_strand_id
1 'polypeptide(L)'
;MGIEHPPTSWFFGNFNLAIKYGIFEVQKVFYNKYKDKKVYGWYDTRKPVLVVKDLDMIKDIFVKNFASFVDRYNLFEVNPPFRDNLLNLRGEHWKHVRNIVTPAFSSGRIKKMTSHIHRNAKILLDNLQHICETGQEVELRDLSACFTLDVIASTGFGLEINTLKDPKNKFATEAQKVINPNPVLFTFVLFIPELGKIFSKLGFPILPQKSMDYFAQVVDQIIEKRKRDGLNGKVNDFLDLVMNAEAEAGHGEGKELTRSEIHAQALLRGHVLVEAERFNSENKATRHPYAHLPFGQGPRNCIGMRLALLELKIVIAAILQKFSPVPCSKTVYPIKLSKVRPRAQDGLWVKFEQRKK
;
A
#
# COMPACT_ATOMS: atom_id res chain seq x y z
N MET A 1 -11.78 28.88 16.73
CA MET A 1 -10.42 28.97 16.15
C MET A 1 -10.33 29.88 14.91
N GLY A 2 -11.45 30.32 14.30
CA GLY A 2 -11.38 31.25 13.15
C GLY A 2 -10.78 30.66 11.86
N ILE A 3 -10.62 29.34 11.80
CA ILE A 3 -10.06 28.65 10.63
C ILE A 3 -11.16 28.48 9.60
N GLU A 4 -10.94 29.02 8.41
CA GLU A 4 -11.86 28.90 7.28
C GLU A 4 -12.00 27.44 6.84
N HIS A 5 -13.21 27.04 6.46
CA HIS A 5 -13.50 25.71 5.95
C HIS A 5 -14.53 25.76 4.81
N PRO A 6 -14.58 24.75 3.93
CA PRO A 6 -15.63 24.67 2.92
C PRO A 6 -17.03 24.54 3.55
N PRO A 7 -18.10 24.84 2.80
CA PRO A 7 -19.45 24.50 3.23
C PRO A 7 -19.56 22.99 3.53
N THR A 8 -20.18 22.66 4.66
CA THR A 8 -20.29 21.29 5.17
C THR A 8 -21.75 20.88 5.26
N SER A 9 -22.02 19.60 4.97
CA SER A 9 -23.27 18.96 5.37
C SER A 9 -23.23 18.67 6.87
N TRP A 10 -24.38 18.83 7.55
CA TRP A 10 -24.49 18.55 8.98
C TRP A 10 -24.06 17.11 9.33
N PHE A 11 -24.48 16.11 8.55
CA PHE A 11 -24.18 14.71 8.84
C PHE A 11 -22.90 14.23 8.14
N PHE A 12 -22.76 14.57 6.85
CA PHE A 12 -21.70 14.03 6.01
C PHE A 12 -20.42 14.88 5.99
N GLY A 13 -20.38 16.02 6.69
CA GLY A 13 -19.25 16.94 6.65
C GLY A 13 -18.98 17.37 5.20
N ASN A 14 -17.73 17.28 4.76
CA ASN A 14 -17.34 17.57 3.37
C ASN A 14 -17.35 16.34 2.44
N PHE A 15 -17.61 15.13 2.96
CA PHE A 15 -17.64 13.93 2.13
C PHE A 15 -18.78 13.91 1.12
N ASN A 16 -19.89 14.60 1.39
CA ASN A 16 -20.98 14.76 0.41
C ASN A 16 -20.46 15.35 -0.91
N LEU A 17 -19.56 16.33 -0.84
CA LEU A 17 -18.91 16.93 -2.00
C LEU A 17 -17.96 15.92 -2.66
N ALA A 18 -17.17 15.19 -1.85
CA ALA A 18 -16.25 14.18 -2.34
C ALA A 18 -16.96 13.03 -3.09
N ILE A 19 -18.13 12.59 -2.64
CA ILE A 19 -18.94 11.58 -3.34
C ILE A 19 -19.45 12.14 -4.68
N LYS A 20 -19.98 13.37 -4.67
CA LYS A 20 -20.61 13.96 -5.85
C LYS A 20 -19.58 14.24 -6.97
N TYR A 21 -18.48 14.89 -6.60
CA TYR A 21 -17.51 15.42 -7.56
C TYR A 21 -16.21 14.63 -7.63
N GLY A 22 -15.94 13.74 -6.67
CA GLY A 22 -14.70 12.98 -6.55
C GLY A 22 -13.74 13.61 -5.53
N ILE A 23 -13.10 12.77 -4.71
CA ILE A 23 -12.27 13.22 -3.59
C ILE A 23 -11.08 14.07 -4.05
N PHE A 24 -10.42 13.67 -5.14
CA PHE A 24 -9.24 14.38 -5.65
C PHE A 24 -9.59 15.74 -6.24
N GLU A 25 -10.68 15.84 -6.99
CA GLU A 25 -11.12 17.10 -7.58
C GLU A 25 -11.57 18.09 -6.52
N VAL A 26 -12.32 17.61 -5.52
CA VAL A 26 -12.73 18.45 -4.38
C VAL A 26 -11.53 18.96 -3.59
N GLN A 27 -10.53 18.11 -3.34
CA GLN A 27 -9.30 18.55 -2.69
C GLN A 27 -8.55 19.60 -3.51
N LYS A 28 -8.43 19.45 -4.83
CA LYS A 28 -7.82 20.45 -5.71
C LYS A 28 -8.56 21.78 -5.67
N VAL A 29 -9.89 21.75 -5.77
CA VAL A 29 -10.73 22.96 -5.72
C VAL A 29 -10.51 23.73 -4.43
N PHE A 30 -10.53 23.05 -3.27
CA PHE A 30 -10.35 23.73 -1.99
C PHE A 30 -8.89 24.09 -1.69
N TYR A 31 -7.92 23.30 -2.15
CA TYR A 31 -6.51 23.68 -2.11
C TYR A 31 -6.29 25.03 -2.81
N ASN A 32 -6.89 25.21 -3.99
CA ASN A 32 -6.80 26.45 -4.77
C ASN A 32 -7.64 27.58 -4.16
N LYS A 33 -8.84 27.29 -3.65
CA LYS A 33 -9.68 28.30 -2.97
C LYS A 33 -8.98 28.91 -1.76
N TYR A 34 -8.28 28.08 -0.98
CA TYR A 34 -7.53 28.50 0.21
C TYR A 34 -6.04 28.65 -0.09
N LYS A 35 -5.63 28.96 -1.33
CA LYS A 35 -4.23 29.00 -1.76
C LYS A 35 -3.36 29.88 -0.84
N ASP A 36 -3.88 31.04 -0.42
CA ASP A 36 -3.17 32.03 0.39
C ASP A 36 -3.15 31.71 1.90
N LYS A 37 -3.80 30.61 2.31
CA LYS A 37 -3.87 30.16 3.71
C LYS A 37 -2.89 29.02 3.95
N LYS A 38 -2.21 29.03 5.10
CA LYS A 38 -1.33 27.93 5.53
C LYS A 38 -2.09 26.65 5.87
N VAL A 39 -3.28 26.82 6.42
CA VAL A 39 -4.19 25.74 6.84
C VAL A 39 -5.63 26.10 6.49
N TYR A 40 -6.48 25.10 6.36
CA TYR A 40 -7.93 25.27 6.31
C TYR A 40 -8.62 24.07 6.97
N GLY A 41 -9.84 24.27 7.42
CA GLY A 41 -10.65 23.24 8.07
C GLY A 41 -11.34 22.32 7.07
N TRP A 42 -11.56 21.09 7.49
CA TRP A 42 -12.30 20.07 6.79
C TRP A 42 -13.10 19.25 7.82
N TYR A 43 -14.18 18.62 7.40
CA TYR A 43 -14.97 17.75 8.25
C TYR A 43 -15.11 16.38 7.59
N ASP A 44 -14.48 15.40 8.22
CA ASP A 44 -14.74 13.99 7.94
C ASP A 44 -15.95 13.57 8.75
N THR A 45 -17.13 13.61 8.14
CA THR A 45 -18.41 13.47 8.84
C THR A 45 -18.55 14.54 9.92
N ARG A 46 -18.60 14.16 11.20
CA ARG A 46 -18.66 15.06 12.35
C ARG A 46 -17.28 15.36 12.95
N LYS A 47 -16.21 14.73 12.46
CA LYS A 47 -14.87 14.91 13.00
C LYS A 47 -14.17 16.09 12.31
N PRO A 48 -13.72 17.11 13.07
CA PRO A 48 -12.94 18.19 12.49
C PRO A 48 -11.56 17.67 12.08
N VAL A 49 -11.12 18.08 10.89
CA VAL A 49 -9.83 17.78 10.29
C VAL A 49 -9.17 19.09 9.93
N LEU A 50 -7.90 19.26 10.29
CA LEU A 50 -7.11 20.40 9.87
C LEU A 50 -6.27 20.00 8.65
N VAL A 51 -6.51 20.64 7.51
CA VAL A 51 -5.69 20.44 6.32
C VAL A 51 -4.53 21.41 6.36
N VAL A 52 -3.31 20.89 6.41
CA VAL A 52 -2.07 21.67 6.48
C VAL A 52 -1.41 21.71 5.10
N LYS A 53 -1.14 22.92 4.59
CA LYS A 53 -0.49 23.15 3.29
C LYS A 53 0.92 23.75 3.44
N ASP A 54 1.19 24.43 4.54
CA ASP A 54 2.49 25.02 4.85
C ASP A 54 3.54 23.91 5.09
N LEU A 55 4.64 23.99 4.35
CA LEU A 55 5.62 22.91 4.30
C LEU A 55 6.48 22.82 5.56
N ASP A 56 6.69 23.93 6.26
CA ASP A 56 7.39 23.95 7.54
C ASP A 56 6.52 23.35 8.65
N MET A 57 5.21 23.65 8.64
CA MET A 57 4.26 22.99 9.55
C MET A 57 4.20 21.48 9.28
N ILE A 58 4.23 21.03 8.03
CA ILE A 58 4.29 19.60 7.69
C ILE A 58 5.58 18.99 8.24
N LYS A 59 6.73 19.64 8.09
CA LYS A 59 8.00 19.20 8.68
C LYS A 59 7.92 19.09 10.20
N ASP A 60 7.30 20.05 10.85
CA ASP A 60 7.14 20.07 12.30
C ASP A 60 6.24 18.92 12.77
N ILE A 61 5.12 18.67 12.10
CA ILE A 61 4.20 17.55 12.42
C ILE A 61 4.89 16.20 12.21
N PHE A 62 5.59 16.01 11.08
CA PHE A 62 6.12 14.70 10.68
C PHE A 62 7.40 14.34 11.44
N VAL A 63 8.17 15.33 11.90
CA VAL A 63 9.50 15.11 12.46
C VAL A 63 9.69 15.83 13.80
N LYS A 64 9.65 17.17 13.84
CA LYS A 64 10.09 17.90 15.04
C LYS A 64 9.22 17.64 16.26
N ASN A 65 7.90 17.63 16.07
CA ASN A 65 6.88 17.47 17.10
C ASN A 65 6.19 16.11 16.99
N PHE A 66 6.88 15.10 16.43
CA PHE A 66 6.30 13.77 16.19
C PHE A 66 5.70 13.13 17.44
N ALA A 67 6.23 13.43 18.63
CA ALA A 67 5.71 12.94 19.91
C ALA A 67 4.22 13.30 20.13
N SER A 68 3.73 14.39 19.52
CA SER A 68 2.31 14.79 19.56
C SER A 68 1.47 14.20 18.43
N PHE A 69 2.11 13.63 17.40
CA PHE A 69 1.46 13.14 16.16
C PHE A 69 1.86 11.69 15.85
N VAL A 70 1.98 10.86 16.89
CA VAL A 70 2.45 9.47 16.76
C VAL A 70 1.48 8.62 15.93
N ASP A 71 0.18 8.86 16.06
CA ASP A 71 -0.86 7.96 15.55
C ASP A 71 -1.43 8.37 14.20
N ARG A 72 -1.78 7.37 13.38
CA ARG A 72 -2.51 7.60 12.13
C ARG A 72 -4.00 7.73 12.41
N TYR A 73 -4.63 8.59 11.62
CA TYR A 73 -6.08 8.69 11.59
C TYR A 73 -6.68 7.45 10.93
N ASN A 74 -7.40 6.64 11.71
CA ASN A 74 -8.14 5.48 11.21
C ASN A 74 -9.62 5.84 11.11
N LEU A 75 -10.19 5.61 9.92
CA LEU A 75 -11.60 5.88 9.65
C LEU A 75 -12.53 4.84 10.30
N PHE A 76 -12.05 3.62 10.54
CA PHE A 76 -12.82 2.52 11.11
C PHE A 76 -11.94 1.65 12.02
N GLU A 77 -12.58 0.98 12.98
CA GLU A 77 -11.93 -0.06 13.78
C GLU A 77 -11.84 -1.36 12.97
N VAL A 78 -10.75 -2.09 13.15
CA VAL A 78 -10.51 -3.39 12.50
C VAL A 78 -10.28 -4.44 13.57
N ASN A 79 -10.69 -5.68 13.29
CA ASN A 79 -10.46 -6.82 14.18
C ASN A 79 -9.07 -7.43 13.97
N PRO A 80 -8.52 -8.13 14.97
CA PRO A 80 -7.37 -9.00 14.80
C PRO A 80 -7.60 -10.07 13.70
N PRO A 81 -6.54 -10.50 12.98
CA PRO A 81 -5.15 -10.08 13.16
C PRO A 81 -4.84 -8.69 12.56
N PHE A 82 -5.64 -8.21 11.60
CA PHE A 82 -5.30 -6.99 10.84
C PHE A 82 -5.22 -5.72 11.69
N ARG A 83 -5.94 -5.65 12.81
CA ARG A 83 -5.81 -4.57 13.79
C ARG A 83 -4.35 -4.32 14.23
N ASP A 84 -3.56 -5.39 14.29
CA ASP A 84 -2.23 -5.38 14.88
C ASP A 84 -1.13 -5.12 13.83
N ASN A 85 -1.51 -4.64 12.63
CA ASN A 85 -0.53 -4.21 11.62
C ASN A 85 0.04 -2.80 11.92
N LEU A 86 1.24 -2.51 11.39
CA LEU A 86 1.97 -1.25 11.60
C LEU A 86 1.23 0.00 11.10
N LEU A 87 0.22 -0.17 10.25
CA LEU A 87 -0.61 0.94 9.76
C LEU A 87 -1.65 1.35 10.83
N ASN A 88 -2.11 0.41 11.64
CA ASN A 88 -3.18 0.61 12.62
C ASN A 88 -2.68 0.77 14.07
N LEU A 89 -1.53 0.18 14.41
CA LEU A 89 -0.95 0.26 15.74
C LEU A 89 -0.70 1.71 16.18
N ARG A 90 -0.77 1.94 17.50
CA ARG A 90 -0.73 3.26 18.14
C ARG A 90 0.31 3.36 19.25
N GLY A 91 0.74 4.58 19.56
CA GLY A 91 1.59 4.91 20.70
C GLY A 91 2.87 4.06 20.81
N GLU A 92 3.19 3.66 22.04
CA GLU A 92 4.35 2.82 22.36
C GLU A 92 4.28 1.43 21.71
N HIS A 93 3.07 0.89 21.55
CA HIS A 93 2.89 -0.41 20.89
C HIS A 93 3.33 -0.35 19.42
N TRP A 94 2.97 0.71 18.70
CA TRP A 94 3.49 0.94 17.35
C TRP A 94 5.02 1.09 17.34
N LYS A 95 5.60 1.87 18.26
CA LYS A 95 7.05 2.06 18.32
C LYS A 95 7.78 0.74 18.51
N HIS A 96 7.28 -0.08 19.43
CA HIS A 96 7.82 -1.40 19.72
C HIS A 96 7.83 -2.31 18.48
N VAL A 97 6.67 -2.54 17.86
CA VAL A 97 6.57 -3.40 16.66
C VAL A 97 7.36 -2.81 15.49
N ARG A 98 7.35 -1.47 15.33
CA ARG A 98 8.11 -0.80 14.27
C ARG A 98 9.61 -1.03 14.43
N ASN A 99 10.13 -0.98 15.65
CA ASN A 99 11.55 -1.19 15.93
C ASN A 99 11.97 -2.64 15.61
N ILE A 100 11.14 -3.64 15.91
CA ILE A 100 11.44 -5.05 15.61
C ILE A 100 11.40 -5.32 14.10
N VAL A 101 10.43 -4.74 13.38
CA VAL A 101 10.24 -5.04 11.95
C VAL A 101 11.17 -4.24 11.03
N THR A 102 11.64 -3.06 11.45
CA THR A 102 12.49 -2.18 10.61
C THR A 102 13.78 -2.84 10.10
N PRO A 103 14.55 -3.62 10.90
CA PRO A 103 15.74 -4.33 10.43
C PRO A 103 15.51 -5.26 9.22
N ALA A 104 14.32 -5.87 9.11
CA ALA A 104 13.96 -6.72 7.97
C ALA A 104 13.94 -5.97 6.62
N PHE A 105 13.76 -4.64 6.65
CA PHE A 105 13.77 -3.77 5.48
C PHE A 105 15.11 -3.00 5.30
N SER A 106 16.18 -3.41 5.99
CA SER A 106 17.51 -2.85 5.77
C SER A 106 18.07 -3.22 4.38
N SER A 107 19.09 -2.47 3.92
CA SER A 107 19.70 -2.69 2.58
C SER A 107 20.16 -4.12 2.39
N GLY A 108 20.83 -4.67 3.41
CA GLY A 108 21.42 -5.99 3.37
C GLY A 108 20.36 -7.09 3.32
N ARG A 109 19.29 -6.96 4.12
CA ARG A 109 18.19 -7.94 4.13
C ARG A 109 17.34 -7.86 2.85
N ILE A 110 17.07 -6.65 2.33
CA ILE A 110 16.42 -6.49 1.02
C ILE A 110 17.26 -7.13 -0.09
N LYS A 111 18.58 -6.98 -0.06
CA LYS A 111 19.46 -7.61 -1.06
C LYS A 111 19.29 -9.13 -1.09
N LYS A 112 19.08 -9.77 0.06
CA LYS A 112 18.81 -11.22 0.16
C LYS A 112 17.49 -11.63 -0.51
N MET A 113 16.47 -10.76 -0.54
CA MET A 113 15.18 -11.01 -1.22
C MET A 113 15.23 -10.81 -2.74
N THR A 114 16.32 -10.27 -3.30
CA THR A 114 16.41 -9.87 -4.72
C THR A 114 16.25 -11.06 -5.69
N SER A 115 16.64 -12.27 -5.27
CA SER A 115 16.44 -13.50 -6.06
C SER A 115 14.97 -13.75 -6.37
N HIS A 116 14.07 -13.53 -5.40
CA HIS A 116 12.63 -13.65 -5.57
C HIS A 116 12.10 -12.62 -6.59
N ILE A 117 12.57 -11.37 -6.51
CA ILE A 117 12.18 -10.29 -7.43
C ILE A 117 12.62 -10.63 -8.86
N HIS A 118 13.87 -11.04 -9.06
CA HIS A 118 14.38 -11.40 -10.39
C HIS A 118 13.64 -12.60 -10.98
N ARG A 119 13.32 -13.60 -10.16
CA ARG A 119 12.57 -14.78 -10.59
C ARG A 119 11.16 -14.39 -11.07
N ASN A 120 10.44 -13.58 -10.28
CA ASN A 120 9.12 -13.09 -10.69
C ASN A 120 9.21 -12.17 -11.92
N ALA A 121 10.25 -11.35 -12.04
CA ALA A 121 10.46 -10.53 -13.23
C ALA A 121 10.69 -11.40 -14.48
N LYS A 122 11.42 -12.51 -14.37
CA LYS A 122 11.58 -13.48 -15.46
C LYS A 122 10.22 -14.07 -15.87
N ILE A 123 9.43 -14.55 -14.90
CA ILE A 123 8.08 -15.08 -15.16
C ILE A 123 7.21 -14.03 -15.87
N LEU A 124 7.26 -12.78 -15.44
CA LEU A 124 6.54 -11.69 -16.11
C LEU A 124 7.01 -11.51 -17.56
N LEU A 125 8.31 -11.48 -17.82
CA LEU A 125 8.85 -11.33 -19.18
C LEU A 125 8.46 -12.50 -20.08
N ASP A 126 8.46 -13.73 -19.57
CA ASP A 126 8.06 -14.92 -20.32
C ASP A 126 6.56 -14.85 -20.69
N ASN A 127 5.71 -14.37 -19.77
CA ASN A 127 4.29 -14.11 -20.06
C ASN A 127 4.10 -12.96 -21.07
N LEU A 128 4.89 -11.88 -20.95
CA LEU A 128 4.85 -10.75 -21.88
C LEU A 128 5.28 -11.13 -23.28
N GLN A 129 6.22 -12.07 -23.42
CA GLN A 129 6.62 -12.62 -24.72
C GLN A 129 5.42 -13.26 -25.42
N HIS A 130 4.65 -14.09 -24.72
CA HIS A 130 3.44 -14.71 -25.26
C HIS A 130 2.35 -13.67 -25.61
N ILE A 131 2.15 -12.67 -24.75
CA ILE A 131 1.21 -11.55 -25.01
C ILE A 131 1.63 -10.77 -26.26
N CYS A 132 2.93 -10.52 -26.42
CA CYS A 132 3.47 -9.82 -27.58
C CYS A 132 3.27 -10.61 -28.88
N GLU A 133 3.53 -11.92 -28.87
CA GLU A 133 3.38 -12.82 -30.02
C GLU A 133 1.91 -12.97 -30.46
N THR A 134 0.99 -13.02 -29.51
CA THR A 134 -0.46 -13.09 -29.79
C THR A 134 -1.07 -11.73 -30.14
N GLY A 135 -0.33 -10.64 -29.94
CA GLY A 135 -0.81 -9.28 -30.14
C GLY A 135 -1.92 -8.85 -29.18
N GLN A 136 -2.06 -9.55 -28.04
CA GLN A 136 -3.12 -9.32 -27.08
C GLN A 136 -3.01 -7.92 -26.43
N GLU A 137 -4.13 -7.23 -26.35
CA GLU A 137 -4.26 -6.00 -25.57
C GLU A 137 -4.45 -6.32 -24.09
N VAL A 138 -3.69 -5.66 -23.23
CA VAL A 138 -3.66 -5.94 -21.79
C VAL A 138 -3.94 -4.69 -20.96
N GLU A 139 -4.60 -4.89 -19.83
CA GLU A 139 -4.82 -3.86 -18.82
C GLU A 139 -3.62 -3.88 -17.85
N LEU A 140 -2.84 -2.79 -17.84
CA LEU A 140 -1.59 -2.70 -17.09
C LEU A 140 -1.77 -2.84 -15.58
N ARG A 141 -2.91 -2.43 -15.02
CA ARG A 141 -3.16 -2.54 -13.58
C ARG A 141 -3.39 -4.00 -13.20
N ASP A 142 -4.08 -4.78 -14.01
CA ASP A 142 -4.33 -6.20 -13.74
C ASP A 142 -3.02 -6.99 -13.88
N LEU A 143 -2.21 -6.70 -14.90
CA LEU A 143 -0.85 -7.24 -15.03
C LEU A 143 0.04 -6.86 -13.84
N SER A 144 0.04 -5.58 -13.45
CA SER A 144 0.82 -5.08 -12.30
C SER A 144 0.33 -5.68 -10.99
N ALA A 145 -0.98 -5.87 -10.83
CA ALA A 145 -1.57 -6.46 -9.63
C ALA A 145 -1.17 -7.93 -9.48
N CYS A 146 -1.20 -8.71 -10.56
CA CYS A 146 -0.71 -10.09 -10.56
C CYS A 146 0.79 -10.14 -10.21
N PHE A 147 1.61 -9.35 -10.91
CA PHE A 147 3.05 -9.30 -10.65
C PHE A 147 3.37 -8.90 -9.21
N THR A 148 2.79 -7.81 -8.69
CA THR A 148 3.02 -7.37 -7.31
C THR A 148 2.53 -8.40 -6.29
N LEU A 149 1.44 -9.11 -6.57
CA LEU A 149 0.96 -10.18 -5.70
C LEU A 149 1.92 -11.38 -5.68
N ASP A 150 2.48 -11.75 -6.83
CA ASP A 150 3.50 -12.81 -6.93
C ASP A 150 4.80 -12.40 -6.23
N VAL A 151 5.20 -11.14 -6.34
CA VAL A 151 6.35 -10.59 -5.61
C VAL A 151 6.10 -10.65 -4.11
N ILE A 152 4.97 -10.15 -3.61
CA ILE A 152 4.64 -10.21 -2.18
C ILE A 152 4.53 -11.66 -1.69
N ALA A 153 3.90 -12.55 -2.45
CA ALA A 153 3.81 -13.97 -2.09
C ALA A 153 5.22 -14.59 -1.95
N SER A 154 6.11 -14.29 -2.89
CA SER A 154 7.46 -14.86 -2.89
C SER A 154 8.40 -14.19 -1.88
N THR A 155 8.47 -12.86 -1.84
CA THR A 155 9.36 -12.13 -0.92
C THR A 155 8.82 -12.09 0.48
N GLY A 156 7.50 -12.18 0.66
CA GLY A 156 6.82 -12.14 1.94
C GLY A 156 6.81 -13.50 2.64
N PHE A 157 6.43 -14.53 1.88
CA PHE A 157 6.04 -15.84 2.41
C PHE A 157 6.86 -17.00 1.83
N GLY A 158 7.75 -16.74 0.87
CA GLY A 158 8.48 -17.79 0.15
C GLY A 158 7.57 -18.65 -0.74
N LEU A 159 6.40 -18.12 -1.13
CA LEU A 159 5.40 -18.85 -1.91
C LEU A 159 5.51 -18.54 -3.40
N GLU A 160 5.27 -19.56 -4.23
CA GLU A 160 5.19 -19.43 -5.68
C GLU A 160 3.74 -19.68 -6.12
N ILE A 161 3.02 -18.62 -6.48
CA ILE A 161 1.60 -18.70 -6.81
C ILE A 161 1.29 -18.43 -8.29
N ASN A 162 2.21 -17.77 -9.01
CA ASN A 162 2.14 -17.47 -10.45
C ASN A 162 0.75 -17.03 -10.92
N THR A 163 0.30 -15.89 -10.40
CA THR A 163 -1.03 -15.33 -10.67
C THR A 163 -1.20 -14.88 -12.12
N LEU A 164 -0.12 -14.70 -12.87
CA LEU A 164 -0.22 -14.46 -14.32
C LEU A 164 -0.73 -15.68 -15.07
N LYS A 165 -0.40 -16.90 -14.62
CA LYS A 165 -0.88 -18.16 -15.22
C LYS A 165 -2.21 -18.63 -14.62
N ASP A 166 -2.37 -18.50 -13.31
CA ASP A 166 -3.63 -18.78 -12.61
C ASP A 166 -4.11 -17.56 -11.80
N PRO A 167 -4.77 -16.58 -12.46
CA PRO A 167 -5.22 -15.34 -11.82
C PRO A 167 -6.28 -15.54 -10.74
N LYS A 168 -6.92 -16.71 -10.70
CA LYS A 168 -8.01 -17.03 -9.77
C LYS A 168 -7.62 -18.06 -8.73
N ASN A 169 -6.31 -18.29 -8.55
CA ASN A 169 -5.84 -19.14 -7.48
C ASN A 169 -6.35 -18.64 -6.11
N LYS A 170 -6.37 -19.55 -5.12
CA LYS A 170 -6.96 -19.26 -3.81
C LYS A 170 -6.31 -18.05 -3.14
N PHE A 171 -4.99 -17.91 -3.24
CA PHE A 171 -4.25 -16.80 -2.65
C PHE A 171 -4.68 -15.45 -3.23
N ALA A 172 -4.78 -15.35 -4.56
CA ALA A 172 -5.23 -14.16 -5.26
C ALA A 172 -6.69 -13.83 -4.98
N THR A 173 -7.56 -14.84 -4.97
CA THR A 173 -8.98 -14.67 -4.64
C THR A 173 -9.17 -14.11 -3.23
N GLU A 174 -8.46 -14.65 -2.24
CA GLU A 174 -8.54 -14.14 -0.87
C GLU A 174 -7.90 -12.75 -0.75
N ALA A 175 -6.75 -12.50 -1.37
CA ALA A 175 -6.13 -11.16 -1.39
C ALA A 175 -7.06 -10.11 -2.01
N GLN A 176 -7.77 -10.48 -3.08
CA GLN A 176 -8.67 -9.58 -3.79
C GLN A 176 -9.87 -9.15 -2.92
N LYS A 177 -10.42 -10.06 -2.10
CA LYS A 177 -11.50 -9.75 -1.16
C LYS A 177 -11.06 -8.75 -0.10
N VAL A 178 -9.81 -8.81 0.34
CA VAL A 178 -9.22 -7.88 1.33
C VAL A 178 -9.00 -6.50 0.72
N ILE A 179 -8.48 -6.45 -0.50
CA ILE A 179 -8.10 -5.22 -1.19
C ILE A 179 -9.32 -4.42 -1.72
N ASN A 180 -10.39 -5.13 -2.08
CA ASN A 180 -11.63 -4.57 -2.60
C ASN A 180 -12.81 -4.97 -1.70
N PRO A 181 -12.94 -4.36 -0.50
CA PRO A 181 -14.10 -4.58 0.35
C PRO A 181 -15.38 -4.11 -0.33
N ASN A 182 -16.52 -4.66 0.09
CA ASN A 182 -17.84 -4.32 -0.47
C ASN A 182 -18.07 -2.80 -0.41
N PRO A 183 -18.26 -2.12 -1.56
CA PRO A 183 -18.33 -0.66 -1.61
C PRO A 183 -19.54 -0.10 -0.87
N VAL A 184 -20.66 -0.82 -0.83
CA VAL A 184 -21.88 -0.41 -0.13
C VAL A 184 -21.66 -0.46 1.39
N LEU A 185 -21.19 -1.60 1.90
CA LEU A 185 -20.88 -1.78 3.32
C LEU A 185 -19.80 -0.78 3.78
N PHE A 186 -18.74 -0.61 2.98
CA PHE A 186 -17.68 0.36 3.24
C PHE A 186 -18.21 1.79 3.34
N THR A 187 -19.15 2.16 2.46
CA THR A 187 -19.79 3.48 2.47
C THR A 187 -20.59 3.70 3.75
N PHE A 188 -21.43 2.74 4.17
CA PHE A 188 -22.21 2.87 5.42
C PHE A 188 -21.31 3.00 6.66
N VAL A 189 -20.25 2.20 6.73
CA VAL A 189 -19.29 2.21 7.85
C VAL A 189 -18.49 3.52 7.88
N LEU A 190 -18.14 4.08 6.72
CA LEU A 190 -17.45 5.36 6.62
C LEU A 190 -18.28 6.51 7.21
N PHE A 191 -19.60 6.47 7.00
CA PHE A 191 -20.50 7.56 7.42
C PHE A 191 -21.11 7.38 8.80
N ILE A 192 -21.24 6.13 9.26
CA ILE A 192 -21.78 5.81 10.57
C ILE A 192 -20.86 4.77 11.22
N PRO A 193 -19.73 5.20 11.81
CA PRO A 193 -18.76 4.30 12.43
C PRO A 193 -19.37 3.36 13.48
N GLU A 194 -20.43 3.81 14.16
CA GLU A 194 -21.20 3.03 15.14
C GLU A 194 -21.90 1.82 14.50
N LEU A 195 -22.32 1.91 13.23
CA LEU A 195 -22.83 0.76 12.48
C LEU A 195 -21.74 -0.29 12.24
N GLY A 196 -20.46 0.11 12.13
CA GLY A 196 -19.36 -0.83 11.99
C GLY A 196 -19.26 -1.82 13.16
N LYS A 197 -19.53 -1.35 14.39
CA LYS A 197 -19.57 -2.20 15.61
C LYS A 197 -20.80 -3.09 15.66
N ILE A 198 -21.92 -2.62 15.11
CA ILE A 198 -23.16 -3.39 15.04
C ILE A 198 -23.04 -4.47 13.96
N PHE A 199 -22.58 -4.12 12.75
CA PHE A 199 -22.35 -5.06 11.67
C PHE A 199 -21.33 -6.13 12.03
N SER A 200 -20.23 -5.78 12.72
CA SER A 200 -19.27 -6.78 13.18
C SER A 200 -19.90 -7.75 14.20
N LYS A 201 -20.73 -7.26 15.13
CA LYS A 201 -21.48 -8.11 16.07
C LYS A 201 -22.55 -8.98 15.40
N LEU A 202 -23.17 -8.49 14.32
CA LEU A 202 -24.18 -9.21 13.53
C LEU A 202 -23.58 -10.17 12.48
N GLY A 203 -22.26 -10.37 12.46
CA GLY A 203 -21.60 -11.32 11.56
C GLY A 203 -21.24 -10.77 10.16
N PHE A 204 -21.29 -9.44 9.97
CA PHE A 204 -20.89 -8.75 8.74
C PHE A 204 -19.63 -7.88 8.97
N PRO A 205 -18.43 -8.48 9.10
CA PRO A 205 -17.22 -7.71 9.32
C PRO A 205 -16.87 -6.86 8.09
N ILE A 206 -16.39 -5.63 8.33
CA ILE A 206 -16.04 -4.63 7.30
C ILE A 206 -14.98 -5.18 6.33
N LEU A 207 -14.02 -5.92 6.88
CA LEU A 207 -13.08 -6.73 6.14
C LEU A 207 -13.50 -8.20 6.24
N PRO A 208 -13.28 -9.00 5.18
CA PRO A 208 -13.66 -10.40 5.18
C PRO A 208 -12.79 -11.18 6.17
N GLN A 209 -13.31 -11.44 7.38
CA GLN A 209 -12.59 -12.16 8.45
C GLN A 209 -12.09 -13.53 7.95
N LYS A 210 -12.88 -14.24 7.15
CA LYS A 210 -12.47 -15.52 6.53
C LYS A 210 -11.18 -15.40 5.70
N SER A 211 -10.99 -14.30 4.98
CA SER A 211 -9.77 -14.06 4.21
C SER A 211 -8.59 -13.75 5.14
N MET A 212 -8.84 -13.06 6.27
CA MET A 212 -7.82 -12.83 7.29
C MET A 212 -7.37 -14.14 7.94
N ASP A 213 -8.33 -14.97 8.34
CA ASP A 213 -8.06 -16.27 8.96
C ASP A 213 -7.31 -17.20 7.99
N TYR A 214 -7.65 -17.15 6.70
CA TYR A 214 -6.89 -17.85 5.66
C TYR A 214 -5.41 -17.42 5.62
N PHE A 215 -5.12 -16.12 5.61
CA PHE A 215 -3.72 -15.66 5.59
C PHE A 215 -2.98 -15.97 6.89
N ALA A 216 -3.65 -15.87 8.04
CA ALA A 216 -3.09 -16.30 9.33
C ALA A 216 -2.70 -17.79 9.28
N GLN A 217 -3.60 -18.65 8.79
CA GLN A 217 -3.32 -20.08 8.62
C GLN A 217 -2.17 -20.35 7.63
N VAL A 218 -2.09 -19.60 6.53
CA VAL A 218 -0.97 -19.71 5.57
C VAL A 218 0.36 -19.40 6.26
N VAL A 219 0.43 -18.31 7.03
CA VAL A 219 1.63 -17.96 7.80
C VAL A 219 1.96 -19.05 8.82
N ASP A 220 0.96 -19.53 9.57
CA ASP A 220 1.16 -20.59 10.56
C ASP A 220 1.74 -21.87 9.93
N GLN A 221 1.16 -22.31 8.82
CA GLN A 221 1.63 -23.48 8.07
C GLN A 221 3.06 -23.32 7.57
N ILE A 222 3.42 -22.12 7.11
CA ILE A 222 4.78 -21.82 6.65
C ILE A 222 5.77 -21.90 7.82
N ILE A 223 5.46 -21.26 8.95
CA ILE A 223 6.33 -21.28 10.14
C ILE A 223 6.54 -22.70 10.63
N GLU A 224 5.46 -23.47 10.77
CA GLU A 224 5.54 -24.86 11.24
C GLU A 224 6.26 -25.79 10.24
N LYS A 225 6.06 -25.59 8.94
CA LYS A 225 6.83 -26.31 7.91
C LYS A 225 8.33 -26.02 8.02
N ARG A 226 8.74 -24.75 8.19
CA ARG A 226 10.16 -24.38 8.29
C ARG A 226 10.84 -24.96 9.52
N LYS A 227 10.12 -24.99 10.66
CA LYS A 227 10.60 -25.64 11.89
C LYS A 227 10.85 -27.12 11.66
N ARG A 228 9.91 -27.83 11.02
CA ARG A 228 10.05 -29.27 10.71
C ARG A 228 11.20 -29.55 9.74
N ASP A 229 11.34 -28.74 8.70
CA ASP A 229 12.30 -28.98 7.61
C ASP A 229 13.71 -28.40 7.92
N GLY A 230 13.92 -27.77 9.09
CA GLY A 230 15.20 -27.15 9.46
C GLY A 230 15.59 -25.97 8.56
N LEU A 231 14.60 -25.27 8.00
CA LEU A 231 14.76 -24.17 7.05
C LEU A 231 14.71 -22.77 7.69
N ASN A 232 14.53 -22.68 9.02
CA ASN A 232 14.47 -21.41 9.73
C ASN A 232 15.69 -20.52 9.41
N GLY A 233 15.42 -19.33 8.88
CA GLY A 233 16.43 -18.32 8.54
C GLY A 233 17.22 -18.58 7.25
N LYS A 234 16.84 -19.59 6.45
CA LYS A 234 17.54 -19.97 5.21
C LYS A 234 16.79 -19.58 3.94
N VAL A 235 15.48 -19.31 4.02
CA VAL A 235 14.63 -18.97 2.87
C VAL A 235 14.88 -17.53 2.40
N ASN A 236 15.32 -16.65 3.31
CA ASN A 236 15.67 -15.26 3.04
C ASN A 236 14.49 -14.40 2.52
N ASP A 237 13.26 -14.76 2.92
CA ASP A 237 12.05 -13.94 2.74
C ASP A 237 11.75 -13.08 3.97
N PHE A 238 10.76 -12.20 3.87
CA PHE A 238 10.36 -11.27 4.91
C PHE A 238 10.00 -11.99 6.21
N LEU A 239 9.26 -13.09 6.15
CA LEU A 239 8.88 -13.85 7.33
C LEU A 239 10.12 -14.39 8.06
N ASP A 240 11.09 -14.94 7.33
CA ASP A 240 12.38 -15.33 7.91
C ASP A 240 13.14 -14.15 8.50
N LEU A 241 13.10 -13.00 7.83
CA LEU A 241 13.78 -11.79 8.28
C LEU A 241 13.16 -11.20 9.55
N VAL A 242 11.83 -11.24 9.67
CA VAL A 242 11.11 -10.81 10.88
C VAL A 242 11.38 -11.77 12.03
N MET A 243 11.30 -13.08 11.81
CA MET A 243 11.60 -14.08 12.85
C MET A 243 13.05 -13.96 13.34
N ASN A 244 14.01 -13.72 12.45
CA ASN A 244 15.40 -13.48 12.85
C ASN A 244 15.56 -12.16 13.61
N ALA A 245 14.91 -11.08 13.17
CA ALA A 245 14.97 -9.79 13.86
C ALA A 245 14.32 -9.84 15.25
N GLU A 246 13.24 -10.63 15.40
CA GLU A 246 12.62 -10.92 16.68
C GLU A 246 13.56 -11.70 17.61
N ALA A 247 14.20 -12.77 17.13
CA ALA A 247 15.18 -13.53 17.91
C ALA A 247 16.38 -12.66 18.32
N GLU A 248 16.88 -11.80 17.43
CA GLU A 248 17.93 -10.82 17.72
C GLU A 248 17.48 -9.79 18.78
N ALA A 249 16.20 -9.39 18.78
CA ALA A 249 15.63 -8.43 19.73
C ALA A 249 15.32 -9.04 21.12
N GLY A 250 14.93 -10.31 21.19
CA GLY A 250 14.64 -11.04 22.43
C GLY A 250 15.87 -11.34 23.31
N HIS A 251 17.07 -11.08 22.80
CA HIS A 251 18.30 -11.07 23.60
C HIS A 251 18.52 -9.75 24.38
N GLY A 252 17.64 -8.75 24.21
CA GLY A 252 17.48 -7.60 25.09
C GLY A 252 16.10 -7.60 25.75
N GLU A 253 15.87 -6.76 26.77
CA GLU A 253 14.64 -6.69 27.60
C GLU A 253 13.32 -6.33 26.86
N GLY A 254 13.21 -6.56 25.55
CA GLY A 254 12.02 -6.33 24.75
C GLY A 254 11.04 -7.52 24.75
N LYS A 255 9.74 -7.23 24.74
CA LYS A 255 8.68 -8.24 24.53
C LYS A 255 8.77 -8.84 23.11
N GLU A 256 8.50 -10.13 22.97
CA GLU A 256 8.39 -10.83 21.66
C GLU A 256 7.15 -10.37 20.87
N LEU A 257 7.18 -10.55 19.53
CA LEU A 257 6.01 -10.29 18.69
C LEU A 257 4.97 -11.39 18.91
N THR A 258 3.73 -10.99 19.09
CA THR A 258 2.59 -11.89 19.07
C THR A 258 2.36 -12.44 17.66
N ARG A 259 1.77 -13.65 17.58
CA ARG A 259 1.37 -14.26 16.29
C ARG A 259 0.47 -13.35 15.45
N SER A 260 -0.43 -12.62 16.10
CA SER A 260 -1.32 -11.65 15.45
C SER A 260 -0.52 -10.56 14.72
N GLU A 261 0.53 -10.02 15.36
CA GLU A 261 1.38 -8.99 14.75
C GLU A 261 2.17 -9.54 13.56
N ILE A 262 2.71 -10.75 13.67
CA ILE A 262 3.41 -11.43 12.56
C ILE A 262 2.45 -11.61 11.37
N HIS A 263 1.23 -12.13 11.61
CA HIS A 263 0.21 -12.28 10.58
C HIS A 263 -0.15 -10.95 9.93
N ALA A 264 -0.30 -9.89 10.73
CA ALA A 264 -0.77 -8.60 10.27
C ALA A 264 0.25 -7.87 9.38
N GLN A 265 1.56 -8.00 9.65
CA GLN A 265 2.59 -7.36 8.82
C GLN A 265 2.79 -8.03 7.47
N ALA A 266 2.36 -9.28 7.33
CA ALA A 266 2.45 -9.98 6.05
C ALA A 266 1.45 -9.44 4.99
N LEU A 267 0.50 -8.57 5.40
CA LEU A 267 -0.60 -8.07 4.55
C LEU A 267 -0.46 -6.59 4.14
N LEU A 268 0.75 -6.04 4.11
CA LEU A 268 0.98 -4.62 3.76
C LEU A 268 0.79 -4.33 2.26
N ARG A 269 0.16 -3.19 1.95
CA ARG A 269 -0.14 -2.72 0.58
C ARG A 269 0.58 -1.40 0.26
N GLY A 270 1.02 -1.21 -0.99
CA GLY A 270 1.55 0.05 -1.51
C GLY A 270 1.12 0.37 -2.96
N HIS A 271 1.17 1.65 -3.34
CA HIS A 271 0.99 2.17 -4.71
C HIS A 271 1.92 3.37 -4.91
N VAL A 272 2.44 3.59 -6.12
CA VAL A 272 3.32 4.73 -6.47
C VAL A 272 3.01 5.22 -7.89
N LEU A 273 3.05 6.54 -8.11
CA LEU A 273 3.03 7.19 -9.42
C LEU A 273 4.25 8.10 -9.56
N VAL A 274 4.87 8.18 -10.74
CA VAL A 274 6.04 9.03 -11.02
C VAL A 274 5.94 9.65 -12.42
N GLU A 275 6.24 10.95 -12.52
CA GLU A 275 6.62 11.63 -13.77
C GLU A 275 8.13 11.91 -13.69
N ALA A 276 8.93 11.52 -14.70
CA ALA A 276 10.40 11.43 -14.54
C ALA A 276 11.16 12.77 -14.63
N GLU A 277 10.75 13.69 -15.51
CA GLU A 277 11.53 14.91 -15.83
C GLU A 277 11.55 15.94 -14.68
N ARG A 278 10.51 15.95 -13.84
CA ARG A 278 10.42 16.80 -12.63
C ARG A 278 11.34 16.35 -11.49
N PHE A 279 12.08 15.26 -11.65
CA PHE A 279 12.85 14.60 -10.58
C PHE A 279 14.34 14.44 -10.90
N ASN A 280 14.87 15.15 -11.90
CA ASN A 280 16.31 15.26 -12.07
C ASN A 280 16.98 15.90 -10.83
N SER A 281 18.29 15.75 -10.70
CA SER A 281 19.05 16.23 -9.53
C SER A 281 18.87 17.73 -9.29
N GLU A 282 18.83 18.53 -10.36
CA GLU A 282 18.67 19.99 -10.32
C GLU A 282 17.29 20.42 -9.80
N ASN A 283 16.21 19.92 -10.40
CA ASN A 283 14.83 20.20 -9.98
C ASN A 283 14.51 19.63 -8.59
N LYS A 284 15.17 18.53 -8.21
CA LYS A 284 15.02 17.96 -6.87
C LYS A 284 15.69 18.85 -5.82
N ALA A 285 16.79 19.51 -6.15
CA ALA A 285 17.51 20.39 -5.22
C ALA A 285 16.74 21.68 -4.92
N THR A 286 15.97 22.19 -5.88
CA THR A 286 15.15 23.41 -5.70
C THR A 286 13.81 23.15 -5.01
N ARG A 287 13.36 21.90 -4.95
CA ARG A 287 12.07 21.53 -4.34
C ARG A 287 12.20 21.37 -2.83
N HIS A 288 11.26 21.97 -2.09
CA HIS A 288 11.17 21.74 -0.65
C HIS A 288 10.98 20.24 -0.33
N PRO A 289 11.73 19.65 0.63
CA PRO A 289 11.70 18.21 0.90
C PRO A 289 10.33 17.62 1.24
N TYR A 290 9.42 18.45 1.76
CA TYR A 290 8.05 18.06 2.15
C TYR A 290 6.99 18.37 1.08
N ALA A 291 7.38 18.87 -0.09
CA ALA A 291 6.46 19.09 -1.21
C ALA A 291 6.11 17.79 -1.96
N HIS A 292 6.87 16.72 -1.76
CA HIS A 292 6.63 15.43 -2.42
C HIS A 292 6.85 14.27 -1.45
N LEU A 293 5.75 13.68 -0.96
CA LEU A 293 5.73 12.69 0.12
C LEU A 293 5.04 11.36 -0.27
N PRO A 294 5.41 10.71 -1.40
CA PRO A 294 4.75 9.50 -1.89
C PRO A 294 4.84 8.31 -0.92
N PHE A 295 5.86 8.32 -0.04
CA PHE A 295 6.09 7.32 0.99
C PHE A 295 5.97 7.89 2.42
N GLY A 296 5.42 9.09 2.56
CA GLY A 296 5.47 9.86 3.80
C GLY A 296 6.89 10.29 4.18
N GLN A 297 7.06 10.76 5.42
CA GLN A 297 8.35 11.16 5.97
C GLN A 297 8.37 10.95 7.50
N GLY A 298 9.55 10.98 8.10
CA GLY A 298 9.72 10.84 9.55
C GLY A 298 9.50 9.41 10.05
N PRO A 299 9.33 9.21 11.37
CA PRO A 299 9.28 7.87 11.99
C PRO A 299 8.16 6.96 11.46
N ARG A 300 7.05 7.54 10.99
CA ARG A 300 5.91 6.82 10.41
C ARG A 300 6.03 6.59 8.90
N ASN A 301 7.13 6.94 8.23
CA ASN A 301 7.29 6.72 6.79
C ASN A 301 7.11 5.25 6.37
N CYS A 302 6.89 5.03 5.08
CA CYS A 302 6.73 3.68 4.53
C CYS A 302 7.98 2.84 4.79
N ILE A 303 7.82 1.76 5.56
CA ILE A 303 8.90 0.81 5.87
C ILE A 303 9.39 0.08 4.61
N GLY A 304 8.47 -0.19 3.69
CA GLY A 304 8.73 -0.91 2.44
C GLY A 304 9.19 -0.02 1.28
N MET A 305 9.44 1.28 1.49
CA MET A 305 9.80 2.22 0.41
C MET A 305 10.93 1.70 -0.47
N ARG A 306 11.99 1.17 0.16
CA ARG A 306 13.19 0.71 -0.54
C ARG A 306 12.94 -0.55 -1.36
N LEU A 307 12.15 -1.48 -0.82
CA LEU A 307 11.74 -2.70 -1.51
C LEU A 307 10.86 -2.35 -2.72
N ALA A 308 9.84 -1.50 -2.52
CA ALA A 308 8.94 -1.07 -3.58
C ALA A 308 9.68 -0.37 -4.73
N LEU A 309 10.62 0.53 -4.41
CA LEU A 309 11.43 1.20 -5.43
C LEU A 309 12.39 0.25 -6.14
N LEU A 310 12.93 -0.76 -5.45
CA LEU A 310 13.80 -1.76 -6.05
C LEU A 310 13.01 -2.64 -7.03
N GLU A 311 11.89 -3.19 -6.59
CA GLU A 311 10.98 -4.00 -7.42
C GLU A 311 10.55 -3.22 -8.67
N LEU A 312 10.06 -1.98 -8.49
CA LEU A 312 9.61 -1.13 -9.58
C LEU A 312 10.72 -0.85 -10.60
N LYS A 313 11.94 -0.54 -10.14
CA LYS A 313 13.07 -0.27 -11.03
C LYS A 313 13.50 -1.51 -11.80
N ILE A 314 13.60 -2.66 -11.13
CA ILE A 314 13.99 -3.92 -11.76
C ILE A 314 12.98 -4.29 -12.83
N VAL A 315 11.68 -4.27 -12.50
CA VAL A 315 10.63 -4.71 -13.43
C VAL A 315 10.49 -3.76 -14.63
N ILE A 316 10.50 -2.44 -14.40
CA ILE A 316 10.42 -1.46 -15.49
C ILE A 316 11.64 -1.59 -16.40
N ALA A 317 12.86 -1.68 -15.84
CA ALA A 317 14.06 -1.84 -16.65
C ALA A 317 14.03 -3.15 -17.46
N ALA A 318 13.62 -4.25 -16.83
CA ALA A 318 13.52 -5.56 -17.47
C ALA A 318 12.51 -5.55 -18.64
N ILE A 319 11.33 -4.94 -18.44
CA ILE A 319 10.31 -4.80 -19.49
C ILE A 319 10.87 -3.93 -20.62
N LEU A 320 11.32 -2.71 -20.32
CA LEU A 320 11.74 -1.74 -21.34
C LEU A 320 13.01 -2.17 -22.10
N GLN A 321 13.81 -3.09 -21.58
CA GLN A 321 14.93 -3.68 -22.33
C GLN A 321 14.47 -4.62 -23.46
N LYS A 322 13.29 -5.24 -23.33
CA LYS A 322 12.80 -6.27 -24.26
C LYS A 322 11.54 -5.88 -25.02
N PHE A 323 10.69 -5.05 -24.44
CA PHE A 323 9.37 -4.71 -24.94
C PHE A 323 9.12 -3.20 -24.87
N SER A 324 8.27 -2.72 -25.77
CA SER A 324 7.75 -1.36 -25.77
C SER A 324 6.24 -1.41 -25.53
N PRO A 325 5.71 -0.83 -24.43
CA PRO A 325 4.28 -0.63 -24.30
C PRO A 325 3.82 0.47 -25.26
N VAL A 326 2.81 0.18 -26.07
CA VAL A 326 2.24 1.10 -27.06
C VAL A 326 0.73 1.25 -26.85
N PRO A 327 0.13 2.40 -27.22
CA PRO A 327 -1.33 2.55 -27.25
C PRO A 327 -2.00 1.47 -28.11
N CYS A 328 -3.18 1.03 -27.69
CA CYS A 328 -4.02 0.07 -28.39
C CYS A 328 -5.45 0.63 -28.57
N SER A 329 -6.36 -0.18 -29.13
CA SER A 329 -7.73 0.27 -29.44
C SER A 329 -8.53 0.70 -28.21
N LYS A 330 -8.14 0.22 -27.01
CA LYS A 330 -8.76 0.54 -25.72
C LYS A 330 -8.05 1.64 -24.95
N THR A 331 -6.94 2.18 -25.45
CA THR A 331 -6.19 3.22 -24.74
C THR A 331 -6.97 4.52 -24.73
N VAL A 332 -7.31 5.00 -23.54
CA VAL A 332 -7.96 6.31 -23.35
C VAL A 332 -6.91 7.35 -22.98
N TYR A 333 -6.81 8.40 -23.79
CA TYR A 333 -5.96 9.55 -23.53
C TYR A 333 -6.73 10.87 -23.76
N PRO A 334 -6.60 11.88 -22.87
CA PRO A 334 -5.86 11.85 -21.60
C PRO A 334 -6.52 10.95 -20.56
N ILE A 335 -5.72 10.39 -19.64
CA ILE A 335 -6.20 9.49 -18.58
C ILE A 335 -7.11 10.25 -17.63
N LYS A 336 -8.33 9.75 -17.43
CA LYS A 336 -9.26 10.23 -16.40
C LYS A 336 -9.08 9.41 -15.12
N LEU A 337 -9.00 10.05 -13.97
CA LEU A 337 -8.91 9.37 -12.68
C LEU A 337 -10.31 9.01 -12.15
N SER A 338 -10.41 7.86 -11.49
CA SER A 338 -11.59 7.48 -10.74
C SER A 338 -11.87 8.48 -9.60
N LYS A 339 -13.15 8.77 -9.36
CA LYS A 339 -13.62 9.70 -8.33
C LYS A 339 -13.18 9.33 -6.90
N VAL A 340 -12.94 8.05 -6.62
CA VAL A 340 -12.75 7.54 -5.25
C VAL A 340 -11.34 7.01 -5.01
N ARG A 341 -10.71 6.41 -6.03
CA ARG A 341 -9.40 5.77 -5.91
C ARG A 341 -8.43 6.36 -6.93
N PRO A 342 -7.12 6.48 -6.61
CA PRO A 342 -6.14 7.05 -7.53
C PRO A 342 -5.77 6.01 -8.60
N ARG A 343 -6.71 5.72 -9.50
CA ARG A 343 -6.57 4.79 -10.63
C ARG A 343 -7.25 5.37 -11.86
N ALA A 344 -6.82 4.93 -13.04
CA ALA A 344 -7.53 5.25 -14.29
C ALA A 344 -8.99 4.76 -14.21
N GLN A 345 -9.92 5.62 -14.61
CA GLN A 345 -11.36 5.33 -14.62
C GLN A 345 -11.68 4.22 -15.62
N ASP A 346 -11.11 4.30 -16.82
CA ASP A 346 -11.41 3.41 -17.95
C ASP A 346 -10.37 2.28 -18.11
N GLY A 347 -9.49 2.12 -17.11
CA GLY A 347 -8.33 1.22 -17.16
C GLY A 347 -7.11 1.84 -17.86
N LEU A 348 -5.97 1.16 -17.74
CA LEU A 348 -4.73 1.53 -18.45
C LEU A 348 -4.39 0.45 -19.46
N TRP A 349 -5.02 0.51 -20.64
CA TRP A 349 -4.85 -0.48 -21.69
C TRP A 349 -3.67 -0.17 -22.59
N VAL A 350 -2.87 -1.19 -22.90
CA VAL A 350 -1.74 -1.12 -23.83
C VAL A 350 -1.62 -2.41 -24.64
N LYS A 351 -0.83 -2.37 -25.71
CA LYS A 351 -0.24 -3.55 -26.35
C LYS A 351 1.26 -3.54 -26.09
N PHE A 352 1.89 -4.71 -26.07
CA PHE A 352 3.35 -4.81 -26.03
C PHE A 352 3.89 -5.20 -27.40
N GLU A 353 4.97 -4.53 -27.81
CA GLU A 353 5.74 -4.86 -29.01
C GLU A 353 7.17 -5.23 -28.64
N GLN A 354 7.79 -6.12 -29.41
CA GLN A 354 9.21 -6.44 -29.23
C GLN A 354 10.04 -5.17 -29.46
N ARG A 355 10.95 -4.86 -28.54
CA ARG A 355 11.88 -3.75 -28.72
C ARG A 355 12.83 -4.08 -29.86
N LYS A 356 12.79 -3.27 -30.92
CA LYS A 356 13.81 -3.28 -31.98
C LYS A 356 15.12 -2.77 -31.35
N LYS A 357 16.19 -3.56 -31.48
CA LYS A 357 17.51 -3.22 -30.95
C LYS A 357 18.14 -2.07 -31.73
#